data_AF-A0A447N7Y1-F1
#
_entry.id   AF-A0A447N7Y1-F1
#
_cell.length_a   1.000
_cell.length_b   1.000
_cell.length_c   1.000
_cell.angle_alpha   90.00
_cell.angle_beta   90.00
_cell.angle_gamma   90.00
#
_symmetry.space_group_name_H-M   'P 1'
#
loop_
_entity.id
_entity.type
_entity.pdbx_description
1 polymer ?
#
loop_
_entity_poly.entity_id
_entity_poly.type
_entity_poly.pdbx_seq_one_letter_code
_entity_poly.pdbx_strand_id
1 'polypeptide(L)'
;MQDLSGFTVPKGFRGANALKVQLWWAVQATLFAGSPQILYRWRAFLLRLFGAKIGKNVVIRPSVKITYPWKLTVGDYAWVGDDAVLYTLGEIKIGAHAVISQKGYLCTGSHDYTSAHFDINAAPIVIGEKCWLATDVFVAPGVMIGHGTVVGARSSVFKSLPANAICRGQSRSGNAPARSESYSLTGLFEEMKMSKVALITGVTGQDGSYLAEFLLEKGYEVHGIKRRASSFNTERVGPYLSGPAQLQPEISSALRRPHRRLQPDPHFTGSAAG
;
A
#
# COMPACT_ATOMS: atom_id res chain seq x y z
N MET A 1 -5.15 16.51 -31.55
CA MET A 1 -5.00 17.58 -30.54
C MET A 1 -6.22 17.51 -29.64
N GLN A 2 -6.07 17.67 -28.33
CA GLN A 2 -7.20 17.66 -27.38
C GLN A 2 -8.07 18.91 -27.57
N ASP A 3 -9.39 18.76 -27.62
CA ASP A 3 -10.39 19.82 -27.72
C ASP A 3 -11.46 19.65 -26.63
N LEU A 4 -11.29 20.41 -25.54
CA LEU A 4 -12.16 20.34 -24.36
C LEU A 4 -13.48 21.10 -24.55
N SER A 5 -13.67 21.85 -25.65
CA SER A 5 -14.95 22.53 -25.91
C SER A 5 -16.09 21.56 -26.17
N GLY A 6 -15.77 20.35 -26.67
CA GLY A 6 -16.70 19.25 -26.87
C GLY A 6 -16.86 18.31 -25.68
N PHE A 7 -16.24 18.59 -24.52
CA PHE A 7 -16.38 17.73 -23.33
C PHE A 7 -17.84 17.65 -22.88
N THR A 8 -18.35 16.44 -22.76
CA THR A 8 -19.69 16.19 -22.20
C THR A 8 -19.66 15.06 -21.18
N VAL A 9 -20.54 15.14 -20.19
CA VAL A 9 -20.75 14.03 -19.25
C VAL A 9 -21.87 13.16 -19.82
N PRO A 10 -21.64 11.86 -20.08
CA PRO A 10 -22.66 11.00 -20.68
C PRO A 10 -23.96 11.00 -19.87
N LYS A 11 -25.10 10.92 -20.57
CA LYS A 11 -26.41 10.88 -19.93
C LYS A 11 -26.49 9.70 -18.95
N GLY A 12 -26.90 9.98 -17.72
CA GLY A 12 -26.98 8.96 -16.66
C GLY A 12 -25.65 8.62 -15.99
N PHE A 13 -24.50 9.14 -16.45
CA PHE A 13 -23.18 8.83 -15.88
C PHE A 13 -23.12 9.06 -14.37
N ARG A 14 -23.71 10.15 -13.87
CA ARG A 14 -23.74 10.44 -12.41
C ARG A 14 -24.58 9.43 -11.62
N GLY A 15 -25.55 8.77 -12.24
CA GLY A 15 -26.49 7.85 -11.58
C GLY A 15 -27.58 8.52 -10.75
N ALA A 16 -27.67 9.86 -10.78
CA ALA A 16 -28.73 10.63 -10.14
C ALA A 16 -28.95 11.95 -10.89
N ASN A 17 -30.10 12.60 -10.64
CA ASN A 17 -30.39 13.92 -11.18
C ASN A 17 -29.51 15.01 -10.55
N ALA A 18 -29.42 16.17 -11.20
CA ALA A 18 -28.55 17.27 -10.77
C ALA A 18 -28.90 17.80 -9.37
N LEU A 19 -30.19 17.87 -9.01
CA LEU A 19 -30.64 18.34 -7.69
C LEU A 19 -30.12 17.44 -6.57
N LYS A 20 -30.25 16.12 -6.72
CA LYS A 20 -29.73 15.14 -5.74
C LYS A 20 -28.22 15.25 -5.59
N VAL A 21 -27.49 15.49 -6.68
CA VAL A 21 -26.04 15.71 -6.66
C VAL A 21 -25.68 16.97 -5.87
N GLN A 22 -26.33 18.10 -6.16
CA GLN A 22 -26.06 19.35 -5.45
C GLN A 22 -26.42 19.25 -3.97
N LEU A 23 -27.56 18.64 -3.66
CA LEU A 23 -27.99 18.43 -2.29
C LEU A 23 -26.99 17.56 -1.52
N TRP A 24 -26.46 16.50 -2.14
CA TRP A 24 -25.42 15.69 -1.52
C TRP A 24 -24.17 16.51 -1.22
N TRP A 25 -23.70 17.34 -2.16
CA TRP A 25 -22.51 18.16 -1.95
C TRP A 25 -22.70 19.16 -0.80
N ALA A 26 -23.89 19.76 -0.69
CA ALA A 26 -24.24 20.62 0.44
C ALA A 26 -24.23 19.84 1.77
N VAL A 27 -24.87 18.66 1.82
CA VAL A 27 -24.90 17.80 3.01
C VAL A 27 -23.49 17.33 3.40
N GLN A 28 -22.67 16.94 2.43
CA GLN A 28 -21.30 16.52 2.66
C GLN A 28 -20.45 17.63 3.28
N ALA A 29 -20.53 18.84 2.72
CA ALA A 29 -19.77 19.99 3.18
C ALA A 29 -20.21 20.50 4.58
N THR A 30 -21.44 20.21 5.00
CA THR A 30 -22.03 20.72 6.24
C THR A 30 -22.29 19.62 7.26
N LEU A 31 -23.43 18.94 7.16
CA LEU A 31 -23.93 17.96 8.12
C LEU A 31 -23.01 16.75 8.27
N PHE A 32 -22.28 16.39 7.23
CA PHE A 32 -21.32 15.29 7.26
C PHE A 32 -19.96 15.74 7.81
N ALA A 33 -19.28 16.68 7.12
CA ALA A 33 -17.93 17.11 7.48
C ALA A 33 -17.86 17.88 8.81
N GLY A 34 -18.91 18.62 9.15
CA GLY A 34 -19.02 19.35 10.42
C GLY A 34 -19.46 18.49 11.60
N SER A 35 -19.76 17.20 11.41
CA SER A 35 -20.20 16.34 12.51
C SER A 35 -19.03 15.95 13.44
N PRO A 36 -19.22 15.95 14.78
CA PRO A 36 -18.22 15.47 15.72
C PRO A 36 -17.74 14.05 15.41
N GLN A 37 -16.47 13.77 15.74
CA GLN A 37 -15.82 12.49 15.39
C GLN A 37 -16.62 11.27 15.86
N ILE A 38 -17.22 11.32 17.05
CA ILE A 38 -17.97 10.21 17.65
C ILE A 38 -19.28 9.85 16.91
N LEU A 39 -19.80 10.74 16.04
CA LEU A 39 -21.10 10.55 15.39
C LEU A 39 -21.04 9.64 14.14
N TYR A 40 -20.48 8.44 14.29
CA TYR A 40 -20.37 7.46 13.19
C TYR A 40 -21.74 7.05 12.63
N ARG A 41 -22.71 6.82 13.53
CA ARG A 41 -24.08 6.42 13.14
C ARG A 41 -24.81 7.52 12.36
N TRP A 42 -24.56 8.79 12.69
CA TRP A 42 -25.10 9.94 11.96
C TRP A 42 -24.60 9.97 10.52
N ARG A 43 -23.29 9.86 10.32
CA ARG A 43 -22.69 9.82 8.98
C ARG A 43 -23.17 8.62 8.17
N ALA A 44 -23.29 7.45 8.81
CA ALA A 44 -23.88 6.27 8.17
C ALA A 44 -25.36 6.48 7.80
N PHE A 45 -26.15 7.17 8.63
CA PHE A 45 -27.53 7.55 8.33
C PHE A 45 -27.61 8.47 7.11
N LEU A 46 -26.82 9.56 7.08
CA LEU A 46 -26.79 10.47 5.94
C LEU A 46 -26.41 9.73 4.64
N LEU A 47 -25.38 8.88 4.67
CA LEU A 47 -24.99 8.12 3.48
C LEU A 47 -26.09 7.19 2.97
N ARG A 48 -26.79 6.49 3.88
CA ARG A 48 -27.94 5.65 3.52
C ARG A 48 -29.10 6.47 2.94
N LEU A 49 -29.38 7.65 3.49
CA LEU A 49 -30.40 8.57 2.96
C LEU A 49 -30.12 8.95 1.50
N PHE A 50 -28.84 9.09 1.13
CA PHE A 50 -28.43 9.37 -0.24
C PHE A 50 -28.27 8.12 -1.13
N GLY A 51 -28.51 6.92 -0.59
CA GLY A 51 -28.56 5.66 -1.34
C GLY A 51 -27.32 4.78 -1.21
N ALA A 52 -26.36 5.11 -0.33
CA ALA A 52 -25.24 4.21 -0.04
C ALA A 52 -25.72 2.98 0.73
N LYS A 53 -25.07 1.84 0.47
CA LYS A 53 -25.29 0.61 1.24
C LYS A 53 -24.24 0.51 2.34
N ILE A 54 -24.61 0.88 3.57
CA ILE A 54 -23.68 0.90 4.71
C ILE A 54 -24.06 -0.18 5.72
N GLY A 55 -23.09 -1.02 6.10
CA GLY A 55 -23.24 -2.11 7.06
C GLY A 55 -23.34 -1.68 8.54
N LYS A 56 -23.32 -2.66 9.43
CA LYS A 56 -23.33 -2.51 10.89
C LYS A 56 -22.02 -1.92 11.39
N ASN A 57 -22.08 -0.98 12.34
CA ASN A 57 -20.91 -0.44 13.06
C ASN A 57 -19.75 0.02 12.17
N VAL A 58 -20.06 0.54 10.99
CA VAL A 58 -19.09 1.15 10.08
C VAL A 58 -18.57 2.45 10.68
N VAL A 59 -17.25 2.64 10.65
CA VAL A 59 -16.57 3.84 11.10
C VAL A 59 -16.12 4.63 9.88
N ILE A 60 -16.75 5.78 9.65
CA ILE A 60 -16.33 6.74 8.61
C ILE A 60 -15.97 8.04 9.29
N ARG A 61 -14.77 8.56 9.00
CA ARG A 61 -14.27 9.82 9.55
C ARG A 61 -14.95 11.03 8.89
N PRO A 62 -15.12 12.15 9.62
CA PRO A 62 -15.84 13.31 9.08
C PRO A 62 -15.15 13.94 7.86
N SER A 63 -13.83 13.81 7.72
CA SER A 63 -13.07 14.34 6.58
C SER A 63 -13.13 13.47 5.30
N VAL A 64 -13.77 12.30 5.34
CA VAL A 64 -13.89 11.43 4.17
C VAL A 64 -14.71 12.10 3.08
N LYS A 65 -14.20 12.11 1.84
CA LYS A 65 -14.88 12.66 0.67
C LYS A 65 -15.46 11.54 -0.18
N ILE A 66 -16.75 11.64 -0.51
CA ILE A 66 -17.50 10.65 -1.30
C ILE A 66 -18.22 11.37 -2.43
N THR A 67 -17.91 11.06 -3.68
CA THR A 67 -18.47 11.79 -4.82
C THR A 67 -19.98 11.55 -5.00
N TYR A 68 -20.40 10.28 -5.06
CA TYR A 68 -21.78 9.83 -5.28
C TYR A 68 -22.13 8.67 -4.31
N PRO A 69 -22.82 8.93 -3.19
CA PRO A 69 -23.11 7.91 -2.18
C PRO A 69 -23.89 6.72 -2.71
N TRP A 70 -24.80 6.92 -3.67
CA TRP A 70 -25.59 5.84 -4.28
C TRP A 70 -24.77 4.83 -5.11
N LYS A 71 -23.46 5.06 -5.27
CA LYS A 71 -22.50 4.13 -5.88
C LYS A 71 -21.55 3.49 -4.87
N LEU A 72 -21.78 3.70 -3.58
CA LEU A 72 -20.94 3.21 -2.49
C LEU A 72 -21.61 2.05 -1.74
N THR A 73 -20.86 0.97 -1.55
CA THR A 73 -21.19 -0.12 -0.63
C THR A 73 -20.04 -0.32 0.36
N VAL A 74 -20.37 -0.38 1.65
CA VAL A 74 -19.42 -0.59 2.75
C VAL A 74 -19.97 -1.67 3.68
N GLY A 75 -19.24 -2.76 3.84
CA GLY A 75 -19.61 -3.91 4.66
C GLY A 75 -19.48 -3.65 6.16
N ASP A 76 -19.95 -4.60 6.95
CA ASP A 76 -20.01 -4.49 8.41
C ASP A 76 -18.63 -4.28 9.04
N TYR A 77 -18.56 -3.44 10.06
CA TYR A 77 -17.36 -3.14 10.86
C TYR A 77 -16.16 -2.61 10.04
N ALA A 78 -16.38 -2.15 8.80
CA ALA A 78 -15.35 -1.55 7.97
C ALA A 78 -15.02 -0.11 8.43
N TRP A 79 -13.77 0.31 8.24
CA TRP A 79 -13.25 1.59 8.71
C TRP A 79 -12.69 2.39 7.54
N VAL A 80 -13.05 3.67 7.45
CA VAL A 80 -12.51 4.62 6.46
C VAL A 80 -11.96 5.83 7.21
N GLY A 81 -10.64 5.96 7.18
CA GLY A 81 -9.83 6.92 7.94
C GLY A 81 -9.90 8.34 7.41
N ASP A 82 -9.25 9.27 8.13
CA ASP A 82 -9.30 10.71 7.84
C ASP A 82 -8.75 11.02 6.44
N ASP A 83 -9.35 12.00 5.76
CA ASP A 83 -8.93 12.51 4.45
C ASP A 83 -8.95 11.47 3.32
N ALA A 84 -9.55 10.30 3.53
CA ALA A 84 -9.74 9.33 2.45
C ALA A 84 -10.72 9.87 1.41
N VAL A 85 -10.44 9.59 0.13
CA VAL A 85 -11.27 9.98 -1.01
C VAL A 85 -11.82 8.74 -1.68
N LEU A 86 -13.14 8.58 -1.61
CA LEU A 86 -13.90 7.57 -2.33
C LEU A 86 -14.50 8.21 -3.59
N TYR A 87 -13.68 8.28 -4.64
CA TYR A 87 -14.02 8.93 -5.90
C TYR A 87 -14.94 8.03 -6.73
N THR A 88 -16.22 8.01 -6.36
CA THR A 88 -17.29 7.09 -6.81
C THR A 88 -17.94 7.52 -8.13
N LEU A 89 -17.15 7.84 -9.16
CA LEU A 89 -17.69 8.00 -10.52
C LEU A 89 -18.24 6.67 -11.08
N GLY A 90 -17.63 5.56 -10.71
CA GLY A 90 -18.12 4.19 -10.77
C GLY A 90 -18.41 3.64 -9.37
N GLU A 91 -18.73 2.34 -9.30
CA GLU A 91 -19.04 1.68 -8.03
C GLU A 91 -17.78 1.44 -7.18
N ILE A 92 -17.88 1.70 -5.87
CA ILE A 92 -16.88 1.26 -4.89
C ILE A 92 -17.56 0.30 -3.91
N LYS A 93 -17.00 -0.90 -3.76
CA LYS A 93 -17.42 -1.90 -2.77
C LYS A 93 -16.28 -2.16 -1.80
N ILE A 94 -16.51 -1.90 -0.51
CA ILE A 94 -15.57 -2.17 0.58
C ILE A 94 -16.15 -3.30 1.42
N GLY A 95 -15.43 -4.42 1.54
CA GLY A 95 -15.87 -5.60 2.29
C GLY A 95 -15.95 -5.39 3.79
N ALA A 96 -16.58 -6.33 4.48
CA ALA A 96 -16.67 -6.32 5.95
C ALA A 96 -15.27 -6.40 6.59
N HIS A 97 -15.11 -5.76 7.75
CA HIS A 97 -13.85 -5.68 8.50
C HIS A 97 -12.65 -5.14 7.70
N ALA A 98 -12.88 -4.51 6.55
CA ALA A 98 -11.82 -3.88 5.78
C ALA A 98 -11.49 -2.48 6.33
N VAL A 99 -10.22 -2.09 6.22
CA VAL A 99 -9.72 -0.80 6.67
C VAL A 99 -9.11 -0.06 5.50
N ILE A 100 -9.66 1.11 5.20
CA ILE A 100 -9.03 2.12 4.37
C ILE A 100 -8.42 3.15 5.32
N SER A 101 -7.11 3.14 5.48
CA SER A 101 -6.42 4.10 6.34
C SER A 101 -6.51 5.52 5.77
N GLN A 102 -6.10 6.47 6.60
CA GLN A 102 -6.13 7.89 6.27
C GLN A 102 -5.43 8.20 4.94
N LYS A 103 -5.94 9.21 4.22
CA LYS A 103 -5.45 9.68 2.92
C LYS A 103 -5.53 8.66 1.78
N GLY A 104 -6.18 7.51 1.97
CA GLY A 104 -6.40 6.55 0.88
C GLY A 104 -7.25 7.17 -0.24
N TYR A 105 -6.88 6.94 -1.49
CA TYR A 105 -7.59 7.46 -2.67
C TYR A 105 -8.04 6.29 -3.55
N LEU A 106 -9.34 6.01 -3.56
CA LEU A 106 -9.94 5.01 -4.44
C LEU A 106 -10.57 5.71 -5.65
N CYS A 107 -9.91 5.59 -6.80
CA CYS A 107 -10.28 6.27 -8.03
C CYS A 107 -11.03 5.34 -8.97
N THR A 108 -12.35 5.52 -9.13
CA THR A 108 -13.10 4.75 -10.16
C THR A 108 -13.18 5.48 -11.50
N GLY A 109 -12.87 6.78 -11.54
CA GLY A 109 -12.97 7.61 -12.73
C GLY A 109 -11.69 7.66 -13.55
N SER A 110 -11.82 7.74 -14.87
CA SER A 110 -10.71 8.10 -15.77
C SER A 110 -11.24 8.86 -16.99
N HIS A 111 -10.34 9.16 -17.90
CA HIS A 111 -10.64 9.75 -19.19
C HIS A 111 -9.97 8.95 -20.30
N ASP A 112 -10.62 8.84 -21.44
CA ASP A 112 -9.97 8.40 -22.65
C ASP A 112 -9.09 9.54 -23.19
N TYR A 113 -7.78 9.40 -23.00
CA TYR A 113 -6.80 10.37 -23.47
C TYR A 113 -6.60 10.33 -24.99
N THR A 114 -7.12 9.30 -25.67
CA THR A 114 -7.08 9.18 -27.13
C THR A 114 -8.27 9.88 -27.80
N SER A 115 -9.36 10.09 -27.05
CA SER A 115 -10.50 10.89 -27.50
C SER A 115 -10.15 12.37 -27.58
N ALA A 116 -10.52 13.02 -28.69
CA ALA A 116 -10.36 14.45 -28.86
C ALA A 116 -11.08 15.25 -27.75
N HIS A 117 -12.26 14.77 -27.32
CA HIS A 117 -13.11 15.43 -26.33
C HIS A 117 -12.83 15.01 -24.88
N PHE A 118 -11.78 14.20 -24.66
CA PHE A 118 -11.36 13.76 -23.34
C PHE A 118 -12.48 13.05 -22.58
N ASP A 119 -13.12 12.09 -23.26
CA ASP A 119 -14.34 11.44 -22.80
C ASP A 119 -14.15 10.79 -21.42
N ILE A 120 -15.07 11.06 -20.52
CA ILE A 120 -15.04 10.53 -19.16
C ILE A 120 -15.53 9.09 -19.12
N ASN A 121 -14.82 8.23 -18.40
CA ASN A 121 -15.21 6.85 -18.17
C ASN A 121 -15.05 6.47 -16.69
N ALA A 122 -15.60 5.32 -16.30
CA ALA A 122 -15.46 4.81 -14.95
C ALA A 122 -15.45 3.28 -14.92
N ALA A 123 -14.64 2.71 -14.02
CA ALA A 123 -14.57 1.28 -13.76
C ALA A 123 -14.65 1.01 -12.24
N PRO A 124 -15.34 -0.07 -11.82
CA PRO A 124 -15.60 -0.32 -10.41
C PRO A 124 -14.33 -0.68 -9.64
N ILE A 125 -14.30 -0.40 -8.33
CA ILE A 125 -13.29 -0.90 -7.40
C ILE A 125 -13.95 -1.84 -6.40
N VAL A 126 -13.32 -2.98 -6.14
CA VAL A 126 -13.75 -3.94 -5.12
C VAL A 126 -12.60 -4.21 -4.15
N ILE A 127 -12.83 -3.90 -2.87
CA ILE A 127 -11.94 -4.24 -1.77
C ILE A 127 -12.57 -5.40 -1.01
N GLY A 128 -11.88 -6.53 -0.94
CA GLY A 128 -12.33 -7.72 -0.22
C GLY A 128 -12.47 -7.50 1.28
N GLU A 129 -13.08 -8.48 1.94
CA GLU A 129 -13.23 -8.48 3.39
C GLU A 129 -11.89 -8.60 4.10
N LYS A 130 -11.78 -8.02 5.30
CA LYS A 130 -10.59 -8.09 6.17
C LYS A 130 -9.31 -7.53 5.52
N CYS A 131 -9.44 -6.77 4.45
CA CYS A 131 -8.30 -6.08 3.82
C CYS A 131 -7.83 -4.91 4.68
N TRP A 132 -6.55 -4.59 4.61
CA TRP A 132 -6.01 -3.36 5.19
C TRP A 132 -5.21 -2.60 4.15
N LEU A 133 -5.75 -1.48 3.68
CA LEU A 133 -5.03 -0.51 2.86
C LEU A 133 -4.45 0.53 3.80
N ALA A 134 -3.13 0.52 3.95
CA ALA A 134 -2.42 1.45 4.83
C ALA A 134 -2.47 2.90 4.30
N THR A 135 -1.89 3.82 5.07
CA THR A 135 -2.00 5.26 4.82
C THR A 135 -1.58 5.64 3.40
N ASP A 136 -2.31 6.57 2.78
CA ASP A 136 -1.93 7.20 1.51
C ASP A 136 -1.84 6.21 0.33
N VAL A 137 -2.61 5.12 0.37
CA VAL A 137 -2.71 4.15 -0.74
C VAL A 137 -3.62 4.68 -1.84
N PHE A 138 -3.14 4.63 -3.09
CA PHE A 138 -3.94 4.89 -4.29
C PHE A 138 -4.42 3.57 -4.91
N VAL A 139 -5.68 3.53 -5.34
CA VAL A 139 -6.29 2.41 -6.07
C VAL A 139 -6.87 2.92 -7.39
N ALA A 140 -6.40 2.35 -8.49
CA ALA A 140 -6.79 2.72 -9.85
C ALA A 140 -8.18 2.17 -10.25
N PRO A 141 -8.81 2.72 -11.30
CA PRO A 141 -10.08 2.22 -11.81
C PRO A 141 -10.01 0.74 -12.20
N GLY A 142 -11.05 -0.03 -11.90
CA GLY A 142 -11.16 -1.44 -12.28
C GLY A 142 -10.43 -2.42 -11.36
N VAL A 143 -9.74 -1.94 -10.32
CA VAL A 143 -8.94 -2.80 -9.42
C VAL A 143 -9.83 -3.59 -8.47
N MET A 144 -9.54 -4.89 -8.36
CA MET A 144 -10.11 -5.80 -7.37
C MET A 144 -9.01 -6.27 -6.41
N ILE A 145 -9.20 -6.12 -5.11
CA ILE A 145 -8.27 -6.57 -4.06
C ILE A 145 -8.91 -7.74 -3.34
N GLY A 146 -8.30 -8.92 -3.43
CA GLY A 146 -8.79 -10.13 -2.79
C GLY A 146 -8.86 -10.01 -1.26
N HIS A 147 -9.72 -10.82 -0.64
CA HIS A 147 -9.94 -10.79 0.81
C HIS A 147 -8.63 -10.99 1.61
N GLY A 148 -8.53 -10.37 2.79
CA GLY A 148 -7.40 -10.56 3.71
C GLY A 148 -6.09 -9.91 3.25
N THR A 149 -6.12 -9.15 2.15
CA THR A 149 -4.91 -8.56 1.57
C THR A 149 -4.53 -7.24 2.26
N VAL A 150 -3.24 -7.09 2.53
CA VAL A 150 -2.64 -5.90 3.12
C VAL A 150 -1.88 -5.13 2.05
N VAL A 151 -2.19 -3.85 1.89
CA VAL A 151 -1.47 -2.95 0.99
C VAL A 151 -0.66 -1.96 1.83
N GLY A 152 0.65 -1.97 1.63
CA GLY A 152 1.59 -1.12 2.38
C GLY A 152 1.39 0.37 2.09
N ALA A 153 1.80 1.20 3.05
CA ALA A 153 1.65 2.65 2.98
C ALA A 153 2.22 3.24 1.69
N ARG A 154 1.55 4.25 1.14
CA ARG A 154 1.95 4.98 -0.08
C ARG A 154 2.07 4.13 -1.35
N SER A 155 1.46 2.95 -1.38
CA SER A 155 1.45 2.13 -2.59
C SER A 155 0.43 2.65 -3.61
N SER A 156 0.73 2.46 -4.90
CA SER A 156 -0.22 2.72 -6.00
C SER A 156 -0.59 1.39 -6.65
N VAL A 157 -1.85 1.02 -6.53
CA VAL A 157 -2.40 -0.24 -7.03
C VAL A 157 -3.04 -0.01 -8.38
N PHE A 158 -2.35 -0.44 -9.44
CA PHE A 158 -2.83 -0.34 -10.83
C PHE A 158 -3.33 -1.68 -11.39
N LYS A 159 -3.08 -2.78 -10.69
CA LYS A 159 -3.50 -4.13 -11.06
C LYS A 159 -4.18 -4.79 -9.87
N SER A 160 -5.18 -5.61 -10.14
CA SER A 160 -5.86 -6.41 -9.11
C SER A 160 -4.88 -7.26 -8.32
N LEU A 161 -5.13 -7.38 -7.02
CA LEU A 161 -4.26 -8.08 -6.07
C LEU A 161 -4.94 -9.38 -5.63
N PRO A 162 -4.18 -10.48 -5.47
CA PRO A 162 -4.72 -11.75 -4.99
C PRO A 162 -5.18 -11.61 -3.53
N ALA A 163 -5.94 -12.59 -3.05
CA ALA A 163 -6.35 -12.70 -1.64
C ALA A 163 -5.16 -13.11 -0.74
N ASN A 164 -5.23 -12.76 0.54
CA ASN A 164 -4.29 -13.15 1.60
C ASN A 164 -2.81 -12.80 1.29
N ALA A 165 -2.59 -11.69 0.58
CA ALA A 165 -1.26 -11.24 0.21
C ALA A 165 -0.84 -9.99 0.98
N ILE A 166 0.47 -9.76 1.11
CA ILE A 166 1.04 -8.49 1.55
C ILE A 166 1.72 -7.85 0.34
N CYS A 167 1.16 -6.73 -0.13
CA CYS A 167 1.66 -6.02 -1.30
C CYS A 167 2.25 -4.67 -0.88
N ARG A 168 3.47 -4.35 -1.34
CA ARG A 168 4.14 -3.07 -1.04
C ARG A 168 4.81 -2.50 -2.28
N GLY A 169 4.83 -1.18 -2.37
CA GLY A 169 5.58 -0.44 -3.39
C GLY A 169 4.70 0.04 -4.54
N GLN A 170 5.34 0.81 -5.43
CA GLN A 170 4.73 1.25 -6.66
C GLN A 170 4.84 0.10 -7.66
N SER A 171 3.71 -0.38 -8.17
CA SER A 171 3.73 -1.44 -9.19
C SER A 171 4.42 -0.87 -10.44
N ARG A 172 5.73 -1.10 -10.57
CA ARG A 172 6.45 -0.85 -11.83
C ARG A 172 5.85 -1.79 -12.86
N SER A 173 5.38 -1.22 -13.96
CA SER A 173 5.12 -1.98 -15.18
C SER A 173 6.44 -2.67 -15.56
N GLY A 174 6.47 -3.99 -15.43
CA GLY A 174 7.63 -4.82 -15.71
C GLY A 174 7.17 -6.22 -16.02
N ASN A 175 7.34 -6.62 -17.27
CA ASN A 175 7.05 -7.94 -17.79
C ASN A 175 8.10 -8.92 -17.26
N ALA A 176 7.85 -9.57 -16.12
CA ALA A 176 8.68 -10.67 -15.62
C ALA A 176 7.81 -11.93 -15.56
N PRO A 177 8.23 -13.05 -16.19
CA PRO A 177 7.41 -14.25 -16.26
C PRO A 177 7.31 -14.89 -14.88
N ALA A 178 6.08 -15.29 -14.51
CA ALA A 178 5.84 -16.11 -13.34
C ALA A 178 6.40 -17.52 -13.61
N ARG A 179 7.53 -17.88 -12.98
CA ARG A 179 7.94 -19.28 -12.86
C ARG A 179 7.17 -19.91 -11.70
N SER A 180 6.30 -20.85 -12.00
CA SER A 180 5.73 -21.77 -11.03
C SER A 180 6.70 -22.93 -10.82
N GLU A 181 7.39 -22.97 -9.67
CA GLU A 181 8.06 -24.19 -9.19
C GLU A 181 7.31 -24.68 -7.96
N SER A 182 6.76 -25.89 -8.06
CA SER A 182 6.04 -26.59 -6.99
C SER A 182 7.04 -27.21 -6.02
N TYR A 183 7.02 -26.78 -4.75
CA TYR A 183 7.83 -27.40 -3.69
C TYR A 183 6.95 -28.24 -2.76
N SER A 184 7.43 -29.45 -2.47
CA SER A 184 6.81 -30.46 -1.60
C SER A 184 6.79 -29.99 -0.14
N LEU A 185 5.63 -30.13 0.51
CA LEU A 185 5.31 -29.59 1.85
C LEU A 185 6.07 -30.26 3.02
N THR A 186 6.76 -31.37 2.77
CA THR A 186 7.38 -32.17 3.83
C THR A 186 8.75 -31.66 4.27
N GLY A 187 9.44 -30.83 3.47
CA GLY A 187 10.75 -30.24 3.81
C GLY A 187 10.70 -28.82 4.37
N LEU A 188 9.52 -28.18 4.39
CA LEU A 188 9.36 -26.75 4.72
C LEU A 188 9.23 -26.45 6.22
N PHE A 189 8.99 -27.46 7.06
CA PHE A 189 8.77 -27.26 8.49
C PHE A 189 10.07 -27.19 9.30
N GLU A 190 11.17 -27.75 8.81
CA GLU A 190 12.45 -27.74 9.53
C GLU A 190 13.29 -26.47 9.22
N GLU A 191 13.02 -25.75 8.13
CA GLU A 191 13.90 -24.67 7.61
C GLU A 191 13.21 -23.32 7.32
N MET A 192 12.12 -22.99 8.03
CA MET A 192 11.54 -21.63 8.02
C MET A 192 11.58 -20.97 9.40
N LYS A 193 12.76 -20.89 10.00
CA LYS A 193 13.03 -19.84 10.99
C LYS A 193 13.39 -18.56 10.23
N MET A 194 12.38 -17.96 9.57
CA MET A 194 12.56 -16.67 8.90
C MET A 194 13.07 -15.65 9.93
N SER A 195 14.32 -15.18 9.77
CA SER A 195 14.84 -14.07 10.55
C SER A 195 13.87 -12.90 10.37
N LYS A 196 13.16 -12.52 11.43
CA LYS A 196 12.16 -11.47 11.34
C LYS A 196 12.90 -10.17 11.06
N VAL A 197 12.66 -9.52 9.92
CA VAL A 197 13.41 -8.31 9.57
C VAL A 197 12.76 -7.06 10.18
N ALA A 198 13.53 -6.22 10.86
CA ALA A 198 13.09 -4.93 11.40
C ALA A 198 13.90 -3.77 10.79
N LEU A 199 13.23 -2.69 10.36
CA LEU A 199 13.89 -1.47 9.87
C LEU A 199 13.71 -0.34 10.89
N ILE A 200 14.81 0.23 11.38
CA ILE A 200 14.81 1.32 12.35
C ILE A 200 15.26 2.62 11.68
N THR A 201 14.34 3.57 11.53
CA THR A 201 14.65 4.93 11.07
C THR A 201 15.14 5.75 12.26
N GLY A 202 16.44 6.10 12.28
CA GLY A 202 17.06 6.72 13.46
C GLY A 202 17.77 5.73 14.38
N VAL A 203 18.31 4.64 13.82
CA VAL A 203 19.06 3.59 14.55
C VAL A 203 20.21 4.15 15.40
N THR A 204 20.73 5.31 15.04
CA THR A 204 21.83 5.99 15.73
C THR A 204 21.39 6.90 16.89
N GLY A 205 20.08 7.05 17.14
CA GLY A 205 19.57 7.74 18.32
C GLY A 205 19.58 6.84 19.55
N GLN A 206 19.49 7.42 20.76
CA GLN A 206 19.48 6.69 22.03
C GLN A 206 18.44 5.55 22.03
N ASP A 207 17.18 5.86 21.75
CA ASP A 207 16.11 4.86 21.75
C ASP A 207 16.22 3.89 20.56
N GLY A 208 16.81 4.36 19.45
CA GLY A 208 17.03 3.55 18.24
C GLY A 208 18.06 2.44 18.46
N SER A 209 19.12 2.71 19.23
CA SER A 209 20.13 1.70 19.57
C SER A 209 19.61 0.68 20.57
N TYR A 210 18.87 1.10 21.61
CA TYR A 210 18.27 0.17 22.57
C TYR A 210 17.21 -0.72 21.90
N LEU A 211 16.42 -0.18 20.97
CA LEU A 211 15.46 -0.97 20.21
C LEU A 211 16.15 -1.95 19.25
N ALA A 212 17.27 -1.56 18.63
CA ALA A 212 18.04 -2.45 17.78
C ALA A 212 18.57 -3.65 18.56
N GLU A 213 19.15 -3.41 19.73
CA GLU A 213 19.69 -4.45 20.62
C GLU A 213 18.59 -5.40 21.10
N PHE A 214 17.48 -4.85 21.60
CA PHE A 214 16.32 -5.65 22.00
C PHE A 214 15.78 -6.54 20.88
N LEU A 215 15.72 -6.04 19.63
CA LEU A 215 15.22 -6.81 18.50
C LEU A 215 16.21 -7.88 18.04
N LEU A 216 17.52 -7.60 18.08
CA LEU A 216 18.56 -8.59 17.81
C LEU A 216 18.48 -9.75 18.82
N GLU A 217 18.30 -9.47 20.11
CA GLU A 217 18.09 -10.50 21.15
C GLU A 217 16.84 -11.36 20.89
N LYS A 218 15.81 -10.79 20.25
CA LYS A 218 14.60 -11.52 19.85
C LYS A 218 14.73 -12.25 18.51
N GLY A 219 15.93 -12.32 17.94
CA GLY A 219 16.23 -13.04 16.70
C GLY A 219 15.77 -12.32 15.44
N TYR A 220 15.64 -10.99 15.51
CA TYR A 220 15.35 -10.18 14.33
C TYR A 220 16.64 -9.85 13.57
N GLU A 221 16.54 -9.74 12.26
CA GLU A 221 17.53 -9.09 11.43
C GLU A 221 17.22 -7.58 11.38
N VAL A 222 18.09 -6.75 11.94
CA VAL A 222 17.82 -5.31 12.11
C VAL A 222 18.60 -4.49 11.08
N HIS A 223 17.86 -3.73 10.26
CA HIS A 223 18.40 -2.75 9.31
C HIS A 223 18.20 -1.35 9.87
N GLY A 224 19.22 -0.52 9.83
CA GLY A 224 19.18 0.83 10.40
C GLY A 224 19.46 1.92 9.38
N ILE A 225 18.65 2.98 9.36
CA ILE A 225 18.92 4.16 8.52
C ILE A 225 19.66 5.21 9.34
N LYS A 226 20.92 5.46 8.96
CA LYS A 226 21.75 6.56 9.48
C LYS A 226 21.44 7.85 8.71
N ARG A 227 21.06 8.92 9.41
CA ARG A 227 20.86 10.24 8.80
C ARG A 227 22.21 10.91 8.56
N ARG A 228 22.33 11.67 7.45
CA ARG A 228 23.57 12.34 7.03
C ARG A 228 24.08 13.42 8.01
N ALA A 229 23.24 13.90 8.93
CA ALA A 229 23.57 14.92 9.93
C ALA A 229 23.65 14.39 11.39
N SER A 230 23.79 13.08 11.61
CA SER A 230 24.03 12.54 12.96
C SER A 230 25.51 12.62 13.31
N SER A 231 26.02 13.84 13.49
CA SER A 231 27.26 14.06 14.22
C SER A 231 26.89 14.19 15.69
N PHE A 232 26.94 13.08 16.43
CA PHE A 232 27.38 12.99 17.81
C PHE A 232 27.42 11.49 18.16
N ASN A 233 28.64 11.00 18.41
CA ASN A 233 28.97 9.67 18.92
C ASN A 233 29.00 8.49 17.92
N THR A 234 29.93 8.52 16.96
CA THR A 234 30.34 7.33 16.19
C THR A 234 31.23 6.35 16.96
N GLU A 235 31.66 6.66 18.18
CA GLU A 235 32.56 5.79 18.95
C GLU A 235 31.91 4.51 19.47
N ARG A 236 30.57 4.45 19.60
CA ARG A 236 29.87 3.27 20.14
C ARG A 236 29.50 2.18 19.12
N VAL A 237 29.65 2.45 17.82
CA VAL A 237 29.23 1.52 16.74
C VAL A 237 30.42 1.03 15.89
N GLY A 238 31.65 1.37 16.30
CA GLY A 238 32.88 1.05 15.59
C GLY A 238 33.04 -0.43 15.17
N PRO A 239 32.67 -1.43 15.99
CA PRO A 239 32.87 -2.83 15.62
C PRO A 239 31.98 -3.35 14.49
N TYR A 240 30.82 -2.72 14.23
CA TYR A 240 29.81 -3.23 13.29
C TYR A 240 29.82 -2.53 11.92
N LEU A 241 30.61 -1.46 11.76
CA LEU A 241 30.75 -0.72 10.51
C LEU A 241 32.02 -1.14 9.76
N SER A 242 32.07 -2.39 9.31
CA SER A 242 33.10 -2.87 8.38
C SER A 242 32.45 -3.29 7.05
N GLY A 243 32.37 -2.35 6.10
CA GLY A 243 31.92 -2.59 4.72
C GLY A 243 31.78 -1.28 3.94
N PRO A 244 32.33 -1.15 2.72
CA PRO A 244 32.81 0.13 2.20
C PRO A 244 31.68 1.06 1.76
N ALA A 245 31.63 2.23 2.37
CA ALA A 245 31.03 3.41 1.81
C ALA A 245 32.06 4.12 0.91
N GLN A 246 31.87 4.07 -0.41
CA GLN A 246 32.37 5.11 -1.32
C GLN A 246 31.28 5.44 -2.34
N LEU A 247 30.97 6.74 -2.43
CA LEU A 247 30.03 7.33 -3.38
C LEU A 247 30.79 7.86 -4.61
N GLN A 248 30.31 7.44 -5.80
CA GLN A 248 30.24 8.15 -7.11
C GLN A 248 31.55 8.34 -7.93
N PRO A 249 31.53 8.63 -9.27
CA PRO A 249 30.52 8.53 -10.36
C PRO A 249 31.06 7.81 -11.65
N GLU A 250 30.28 7.80 -12.74
CA GLU A 250 30.64 7.49 -14.17
C GLU A 250 30.65 6.02 -14.72
N ILE A 251 30.44 5.96 -16.04
CA ILE A 251 30.10 4.80 -16.89
C ILE A 251 31.37 4.04 -17.35
N SER A 252 31.27 2.70 -17.39
CA SER A 252 31.91 1.76 -18.35
C SER A 252 32.86 0.68 -17.78
N SER A 253 32.56 -0.55 -18.23
CA SER A 253 33.43 -1.70 -18.46
C SER A 253 33.72 -2.70 -17.33
N ALA A 254 33.50 -3.98 -17.71
CA ALA A 254 34.16 -5.21 -17.27
C ALA A 254 33.88 -5.79 -15.86
N LEU A 255 33.08 -6.87 -15.88
CA LEU A 255 33.36 -8.16 -15.25
C LEU A 255 34.62 -8.24 -14.35
N ARG A 256 34.44 -8.58 -13.07
CA ARG A 256 35.17 -9.64 -12.35
C ARG A 256 34.62 -9.87 -10.92
N ARG A 257 34.06 -11.06 -10.68
CA ARG A 257 34.24 -11.83 -9.42
C ARG A 257 35.73 -12.27 -9.35
N PRO A 258 36.32 -12.84 -8.26
CA PRO A 258 35.78 -13.55 -7.08
C PRO A 258 36.46 -13.11 -5.74
N HIS A 259 36.09 -13.55 -4.53
CA HIS A 259 36.51 -14.83 -3.93
C HIS A 259 35.89 -15.08 -2.55
N ARG A 260 35.37 -16.30 -2.41
CA ARG A 260 35.09 -17.07 -1.20
C ARG A 260 36.43 -17.61 -0.66
N ARG A 261 36.68 -17.57 0.66
CA ARG A 261 37.82 -18.25 1.30
C ARG A 261 37.29 -19.24 2.34
N LEU A 262 37.48 -20.52 2.05
CA LEU A 262 37.22 -21.68 2.91
C LEU A 262 38.39 -21.86 3.90
N GLN A 263 38.09 -22.37 5.09
CA GLN A 263 39.09 -22.84 6.06
C GLN A 263 39.52 -24.30 5.77
N PRO A 264 40.72 -24.73 6.23
CA PRO A 264 41.27 -26.04 5.92
C PRO A 264 40.95 -27.10 6.99
N ASP A 265 40.78 -28.35 6.56
CA ASP A 265 40.87 -29.54 7.41
C ASP A 265 42.13 -30.34 7.03
N PRO A 266 42.88 -30.90 8.00
CA PRO A 266 44.04 -31.73 7.74
C PRO A 266 43.62 -33.19 7.62
N HIS A 267 44.16 -33.95 6.65
CA HIS A 267 44.53 -35.36 6.83
C HIS A 267 45.07 -35.97 5.52
N PHE A 268 46.12 -36.79 5.71
CA PHE A 268 46.64 -37.86 4.83
C PHE A 268 47.56 -37.52 3.65
N THR A 269 48.84 -37.46 4.01
CA THR A 269 50.02 -38.16 3.43
C THR A 269 49.85 -39.01 2.16
N GLY A 270 50.81 -38.90 1.24
CA GLY A 270 51.16 -40.01 0.35
C GLY A 270 51.96 -39.64 -0.90
N SER A 271 53.29 -39.71 -0.81
CA SER A 271 54.27 -40.23 -1.79
C SER A 271 53.94 -40.17 -3.31
N ALA A 272 54.80 -39.52 -4.10
CA ALA A 272 55.85 -40.19 -4.88
C ALA A 272 56.43 -39.25 -5.96
N ALA A 273 57.74 -39.34 -6.14
CA ALA A 273 58.56 -38.54 -7.03
C ALA A 273 58.44 -38.94 -8.52
N GLY A 274 58.80 -37.98 -9.37
CA GLY A 274 59.07 -38.10 -10.80
C GLY A 274 59.52 -36.75 -11.32
#